data_AF-A0A1N7S141-F1
#
_entry.id   AF-A0A1N7S141-F1
#
_cell.length_a   1.000
_cell.length_b   1.000
_cell.length_c   1.000
_cell.angle_alpha   90.00
_cell.angle_beta   90.00
_cell.angle_gamma   90.00
#
_symmetry.space_group_name_H-M   'P 1'
#
loop_
_entity.id
_entity.type
_entity.pdbx_description
1 polymer ?
#
loop_
_entity_poly.entity_id
_entity_poly.type
_entity_poly.pdbx_seq_one_letter_code
_entity_poly.pdbx_strand_id
1 'polypeptide(L)' 'MTDSELDLVYTTLCTTLTSAGEAQAPLYLARLALLCLAELDDPQRALLLIESARLPDSSALVA' A
#
# COMPACT_ATOMS: atom_id res chain seq x y z
N MET A 1 3.42 6.20 -15.29
CA MET A 1 3.82 7.32 -14.44
C MET A 1 5.27 7.62 -14.71
N THR A 2 5.60 8.88 -14.95
CA THR A 2 6.97 9.40 -14.97
C THR A 2 7.53 9.46 -13.55
N ASP A 3 8.84 9.65 -13.41
CA ASP A 3 9.49 9.75 -12.10
C ASP A 3 8.90 10.90 -11.25
N SER A 4 8.60 12.04 -11.87
CA SER A 4 7.98 13.18 -11.20
C SER A 4 6.54 12.92 -10.76
N GLU A 5 5.77 12.17 -11.54
CA GLU A 5 4.42 11.75 -11.14
C GLU A 5 4.48 10.75 -9.98
N LEU A 6 5.47 9.86 -9.97
CA LEU A 6 5.69 8.91 -8.90
C LEU A 6 6.08 9.61 -7.60
N ASP A 7 7.01 10.57 -7.67
CA ASP A 7 7.42 11.38 -6.53
C ASP A 7 6.25 12.16 -5.91
N LEU A 8 5.40 12.77 -6.76
CA LEU A 8 4.22 13.49 -6.31
C LEU A 8 3.23 12.56 -5.58
N VAL A 9 2.91 11.41 -6.16
CA VAL A 9 1.98 10.45 -5.57
C VAL A 9 2.52 9.89 -4.26
N TYR A 10 3.81 9.54 -4.22
CA TYR A 10 4.48 9.04 -3.01
C TYR A 10 4.50 10.09 -1.90
N THR A 11 4.90 11.33 -2.21
CA THR A 11 4.92 12.44 -1.26
C THR A 11 3.53 12.72 -0.69
N THR A 12 2.50 12.68 -1.54
CA THR A 12 1.11 12.88 -1.12
C THR A 12 0.64 11.76 -0.17
N LEU A 13 0.98 10.50 -0.49
CA LEU A 13 0.68 9.35 0.35
C LEU A 13 1.33 9.49 1.73
N CYS A 14 2.63 9.76 1.80
CA CYS A 14 3.37 9.91 3.05
C CYS A 14 2.86 11.09 3.90
N THR A 15 2.55 12.21 3.26
CA THR A 15 1.99 13.38 3.95
C THR A 15 0.62 13.05 4.56
N THR A 16 -0.23 12.34 3.81
CA THR A 16 -1.56 11.96 4.27
C THR A 16 -1.50 10.96 5.43
N LEU A 17 -0.61 9.95 5.34
CA LEU A 17 -0.37 9.00 6.42
C LEU A 17 0.11 9.68 7.70
N THR A 18 1.07 10.60 7.57
CA THR A 18 1.57 11.39 8.70
C THR A 18 0.45 12.20 9.35
N SER A 19 -0.43 12.81 8.55
CA SER A 19 -1.58 13.56 9.05
C SER A 19 -2.66 12.67 9.70
N ALA A 20 -2.85 11.45 9.21
CA ALA A 20 -3.80 10.50 9.80
C ALA A 20 -3.31 9.98 11.17
N GLY A 21 -1.98 9.90 11.34
CA GLY A 21 -1.34 9.41 12.55
C GLY A 21 -1.31 7.87 12.63
N GLU A 22 -0.41 7.36 13.47
CA GLU A 22 -0.09 5.92 13.57
C GLU A 22 -1.33 5.04 13.85
N ALA A 23 -2.24 5.52 14.68
CA ALA A 23 -3.45 4.77 15.04
C ALA A 23 -4.41 4.57 13.86
N GLN A 24 -4.45 5.52 12.91
CA GLN A 24 -5.37 5.48 11.77
C GLN A 24 -4.69 5.00 10.47
N ALA A 25 -3.36 4.95 10.43
CA ALA A 25 -2.61 4.52 9.25
C ALA A 25 -3.03 3.14 8.71
N PRO A 26 -3.23 2.09 9.54
CA PRO A 26 -3.72 0.80 9.03
C PRO A 26 -5.09 0.89 8.35
N LEU A 27 -6.02 1.65 8.95
CA LEU A 27 -7.37 1.83 8.39
C LEU A 27 -7.33 2.62 7.08
N TYR A 28 -6.52 3.68 7.02
CA TYR A 28 -6.32 4.47 5.81
C TYR A 28 -5.76 3.60 4.68
N LEU A 29 -4.72 2.81 4.95
CA LEU A 29 -4.10 1.94 3.95
C LEU A 29 -5.05 0.83 3.49
N ALA A 30 -5.83 0.24 4.40
CA ALA A 30 -6.85 -0.74 4.02
C ALA A 30 -7.90 -0.15 3.08
N ARG A 31 -8.36 1.09 3.35
CA ARG A 31 -9.32 1.79 2.50
C ARG A 31 -8.73 2.15 1.14
N LEU A 32 -7.50 2.67 1.10
CA LEU A 32 -6.79 2.98 -0.13
C LEU A 32 -6.61 1.73 -0.99
N ALA A 33 -6.16 0.62 -0.39
CA ALA A 33 -6.00 -0.65 -1.07
C ALA A 33 -7.32 -1.13 -1.69
N LEU A 34 -8.44 -1.06 -0.95
CA LEU A 34 -9.76 -1.44 -1.48
C LEU A 34 -10.17 -0.59 -2.69
N LEU A 35 -9.93 0.73 -2.66
CA LEU A 35 -10.20 1.62 -3.79
C LEU A 35 -9.32 1.25 -5.01
N CYS A 36 -8.03 1.01 -4.80
CA CYS A 36 -7.13 0.58 -5.87
C CYS A 36 -7.54 -0.76 -6.47
N LEU A 37 -8.00 -1.71 -5.65
CA LEU A 37 -8.49 -3.00 -6.14
C LEU A 37 -9.77 -2.85 -6.98
N ALA A 38 -10.65 -1.93 -6.62
CA ALA A 38 -11.85 -1.61 -7.41
C ALA A 38 -11.49 -0.98 -8.76
N GLU A 39 -10.52 -0.07 -8.79
CA GLU A 39 -10.03 0.55 -10.04
C GLU A 39 -9.23 -0.41 -10.92
N LEU A 40 -8.58 -1.42 -10.33
CA LEU A 40 -7.81 -2.42 -11.08
C LEU A 40 -8.70 -3.31 -11.96
N ASP A 41 -9.94 -3.58 -11.50
CA ASP A 41 -10.96 -4.41 -12.17
C ASP A 41 -10.44 -5.76 -12.71
N ASP A 42 -9.44 -6.34 -12.02
CA ASP A 42 -8.84 -7.63 -12.35
C ASP A 42 -8.60 -8.44 -11.08
N PRO A 43 -9.45 -9.43 -10.77
CA PRO A 43 -9.35 -10.20 -9.54
C PRO A 43 -8.11 -11.11 -9.50
N GLN A 44 -7.64 -11.61 -10.64
CA GLN A 44 -6.45 -12.47 -10.65
C GLN A 44 -5.20 -11.66 -10.37
N ARG A 45 -5.08 -10.49 -11.01
CA ARG A 45 -3.98 -9.56 -10.76
C ARG A 45 -4.01 -9.00 -9.35
N ALA A 46 -5.19 -8.72 -8.79
CA ALA A 46 -5.37 -8.34 -7.39
C ALA A 46 -4.78 -9.40 -6.44
N LEU A 47 -5.14 -10.67 -6.62
CA LEU A 47 -4.63 -11.78 -5.79
C LEU A 47 -3.11 -11.92 -5.88
N LEU A 48 -2.53 -11.79 -7.07
CA LEU A 48 -1.07 -11.85 -7.26
C LEU A 48 -0.34 -10.70 -6.54
N LEU A 49 -0.90 -9.49 -6.58
CA LEU A 49 -0.33 -8.33 -5.89
C LEU A 49 -0.41 -8.51 -4.36
N ILE A 50 -1.52 -9.03 -3.84
CA ILE A 50 -1.67 -9.31 -2.40
C ILE A 50 -0.62 -10.31 -1.91
N GLU A 51 -0.40 -11.41 -2.65
CA GLU A 51 0.62 -12.39 -2.28
C GLU A 51 2.03 -11.79 -2.37
N SER A 52 2.30 -10.97 -3.40
CA SER A 52 3.60 -10.31 -3.56
C SER A 52 3.90 -9.27 -2.47
N ALA A 53 2.87 -8.70 -1.85
CA ALA A 53 2.98 -7.72 -0.77
C ALA A 53 3.19 -8.37 0.62
N ARG A 54 3.17 -9.70 0.72
CA ARG A 54 3.39 -10.42 1.97
C ARG A 54 4.77 -10.06 2.53
N LEU A 55 4.79 -9.51 3.75
CA LEU A 55 6.04 -9.25 4.44
C LEU A 55 6.71 -10.59 4.81
N PRO A 56 8.05 -10.68 4.74
CA PRO A 56 8.75 -11.87 5.20
C PRO A 56 8.42 -12.13 6.67
N ASP A 57 8.29 -13.40 7.04
CA ASP A 57 8.03 -13.78 8.42
C ASP A 57 9.12 -13.19 9.33
N SER A 58 8.71 -12.36 10.29
CA SER A 58 9.63 -11.72 11.24
C SER A 58 10.40 -12.74 12.09
N SER A 59 10.03 -14.02 12.06
CA SER A 59 10.73 -15.12 12.74
C SER A 59 12.03 -15.57 12.04
N ALA A 60 12.28 -15.19 10.78
CA ALA A 60 13.47 -15.62 10.02
C ALA A 60 14.70 -14.72 10.21
N LEU A 61 14.56 -13.58 10.90
CA LEU A 61 15.61 -12.58 11.11
C LEU A 61 16.38 -12.72 12.44
N VAL A 62 16.13 -13.81 13.19
CA VAL A 62 16.75 -14.08 14.51
C VAL A 62 17.59 -15.38 14.52
N ALA A 63 17.99 -15.89 13.36
CA ALA A 63 18.83 -17.08 13.22
C ALA A 63 20.26 -16.74 12.80
#